data_AF-A0A2G2LGJ2-F1
#
_entry.id   AF-A0A2G2LGJ2-F1
#
_cell.length_a   1.000
_cell.length_b   1.000
_cell.length_c   1.000
_cell.angle_alpha   90.00
_cell.angle_beta   90.00
_cell.angle_gamma   90.00
#
_symmetry.space_group_name_H-M   'P 1'
#
loop_
_entity.id
_entity.type
_entity.pdbx_description
1 polymer ?
#
loop_
_entity_poly.entity_id
_entity_poly.type
_entity_poly.pdbx_seq_one_letter_code
_entity_poly.pdbx_strand_id
1 'polypeptide(L)'
;MNILDDEIRKALSGAELEKLGSLAEEPGMFAMLFDIFKGKMRFWNLYGMVLGFAATGFALWAGWNFFHTSDPRMMTLWGVGMGVGVFFSGMLKLWFWLEMHKNMVIREIKRVELQLAALSSALRDKGAI
;
A
#
# COMPACT_ATOMS: atom_id res chain seq x y z
N MET A 1 5.45 -32.43 -16.40
CA MET A 1 6.43 -31.49 -16.95
C MET A 1 6.09 -31.32 -18.42
N ASN A 2 5.53 -30.17 -18.79
CA ASN A 2 5.04 -29.93 -20.15
C ASN A 2 6.17 -29.32 -20.99
N ILE A 3 6.28 -29.77 -22.24
CA ILE A 3 7.30 -29.34 -23.22
C ILE A 3 7.24 -27.81 -23.44
N LEU A 4 6.05 -27.24 -23.21
CA LEU A 4 5.80 -25.79 -23.24
C LEU A 4 6.59 -25.03 -22.16
N ASP A 5 6.74 -25.59 -20.95
CA ASP A 5 7.52 -24.98 -19.87
C ASP A 5 9.00 -24.91 -20.23
N ASP A 6 9.55 -25.97 -20.84
CA ASP A 6 10.97 -26.03 -21.22
C ASP A 6 11.30 -25.08 -22.38
N GLU A 7 10.37 -24.85 -23.30
CA GLU A 7 10.55 -23.87 -24.38
C GLU A 7 10.42 -22.42 -23.91
N ILE A 8 9.54 -22.14 -22.94
CA ILE A 8 9.49 -20.82 -22.29
C ILE A 8 10.79 -20.54 -21.53
N ARG A 9 11.32 -21.58 -20.85
CA ARG A 9 12.58 -21.51 -20.09
C ARG A 9 13.83 -21.35 -20.97
N LYS A 10 13.77 -21.77 -22.23
CA LYS A 10 14.83 -21.56 -23.24
C LYS A 10 14.73 -20.21 -23.95
N ALA A 11 13.52 -19.67 -24.15
CA ALA A 11 13.31 -18.38 -24.80
C ALA A 11 13.69 -17.19 -23.89
N LEU A 12 13.50 -17.32 -22.57
CA LEU A 12 14.02 -16.37 -21.59
C LEU A 12 15.46 -16.72 -21.22
N SER A 13 16.43 -16.05 -21.84
CA SER A 13 17.83 -16.14 -21.43
C SER A 13 17.98 -15.82 -19.93
N GLY A 14 18.91 -16.50 -19.25
CA GLY A 14 19.01 -16.54 -17.78
C GLY A 14 19.01 -15.19 -17.06
N ALA A 15 19.40 -14.10 -17.73
CA ALA A 15 19.40 -12.75 -17.19
C ALA A 15 17.98 -12.14 -16.98
N GLU A 16 16.98 -12.51 -17.80
CA GLU A 16 15.60 -12.03 -17.63
C GLU A 16 14.79 -12.91 -16.68
N LEU A 17 15.07 -14.20 -16.62
CA LEU A 17 14.47 -15.13 -15.65
C LEU A 17 14.90 -14.81 -14.22
N GLU A 18 16.16 -14.44 -14.01
CA GLU A 18 16.66 -13.99 -12.70
C GLU A 18 16.04 -12.65 -12.28
N LYS A 19 15.82 -11.73 -13.23
CA LYS A 19 15.06 -10.48 -13.00
C LYS A 19 13.60 -10.76 -12.63
N LEU A 20 12.92 -11.68 -13.32
CA LEU A 20 11.55 -12.06 -13.00
C LEU A 20 11.45 -12.81 -11.66
N GLY A 21 12.45 -13.61 -11.31
CA GLY A 21 12.57 -14.27 -10.00
C GLY A 21 12.73 -13.26 -8.85
N SER A 22 13.55 -12.21 -9.04
CA SER A 22 13.68 -11.12 -8.06
C SER A 22 12.41 -10.27 -7.92
N LEU A 23 11.59 -10.21 -8.97
CA LEU A 23 10.26 -9.57 -8.95
C LEU A 23 9.17 -10.50 -8.38
N ALA A 24 9.49 -11.77 -8.15
CA ALA A 24 8.57 -12.78 -7.63
C ALA A 24 8.60 -12.96 -6.12
N GLU A 25 9.60 -12.42 -5.44
CA GLU A 25 9.54 -12.27 -4.00
C GLU A 25 8.41 -11.30 -3.65
N GLU A 26 7.33 -11.84 -3.10
CA GLU A 26 6.30 -11.02 -2.48
C GLU A 26 6.97 -10.17 -1.41
N PRO A 27 6.97 -8.83 -1.55
CA PRO A 27 7.53 -7.97 -0.51
C PRO A 27 6.74 -8.26 0.77
N GLY A 28 7.45 -8.65 1.84
CA GLY A 28 6.82 -8.87 3.13
C GLY A 28 5.97 -7.66 3.53
N MET A 29 4.97 -7.86 4.39
CA MET A 29 4.02 -6.81 4.78
C MET A 29 4.70 -5.51 5.27
N PHE A 30 5.85 -5.64 5.95
CA PHE A 30 6.71 -4.51 6.34
C PHE A 30 7.42 -3.85 5.16
N ALA A 31 7.90 -4.61 4.18
CA ALA A 31 8.48 -4.06 2.96
C ALA A 31 7.45 -3.27 2.15
N MET A 32 6.20 -3.75 2.09
CA MET A 32 5.09 -3.00 1.49
C MET A 32 4.81 -1.70 2.24
N LEU A 33 4.79 -1.73 3.58
CA LEU A 33 4.66 -0.52 4.40
C LEU A 33 5.78 0.49 4.10
N PHE A 34 7.03 0.04 3.98
CA PHE A 34 8.15 0.92 3.65
C PHE A 34 8.16 1.39 2.19
N ASP A 35 7.59 0.62 1.25
CA ASP A 35 7.47 1.01 -0.16
C ASP A 35 6.50 2.17 -0.39
N ILE A 36 5.49 2.32 0.47
CA ILE A 36 4.60 3.50 0.51
C ILE A 36 5.41 4.79 0.75
N PHE A 37 6.52 4.68 1.48
CA PHE A 37 7.48 5.75 1.72
C PHE A 37 8.61 5.82 0.68
N LYS A 38 8.54 5.08 -0.42
CA LYS A 38 9.50 5.19 -1.54
C LYS A 38 8.85 5.64 -2.85
N GLY A 39 7.51 5.71 -2.92
CA GLY A 39 6.77 6.10 -4.12
C GLY A 39 6.65 7.61 -4.37
N LYS A 40 6.13 7.97 -5.55
CA LYS A 40 5.83 9.36 -5.97
C LYS A 40 4.86 10.09 -5.01
N MET A 41 4.02 9.33 -4.30
CA MET A 41 3.06 9.84 -3.32
C MET A 41 3.62 9.92 -1.88
N ARG A 42 4.94 9.75 -1.69
CA ARG A 42 5.58 9.71 -0.37
C ARG A 42 5.23 10.91 0.51
N PHE A 43 5.26 12.12 -0.05
CA PHE A 43 4.92 13.34 0.70
C PHE A 43 3.46 13.35 1.17
N TRP A 44 2.54 12.79 0.37
CA TRP A 44 1.13 12.67 0.72
C TRP A 44 0.90 11.62 1.80
N ASN A 45 1.60 10.49 1.73
CA ASN A 45 1.53 9.46 2.75
C ASN A 45 2.16 9.92 4.07
N LEU A 46 3.27 10.67 4.02
CA LEU A 46 3.89 11.27 5.20
C LEU A 46 2.98 12.32 5.82
N TYR A 47 2.34 13.17 5.00
CA TYR A 47 1.35 14.13 5.47
C TYR A 47 0.19 13.44 6.18
N GLY A 48 -0.40 12.41 5.57
CA GLY A 48 -1.47 11.61 6.18
C GLY A 48 -1.05 10.94 7.50
N MET A 49 0.18 10.46 7.59
CA MET A 49 0.72 9.87 8.82
C MET A 49 0.87 10.92 9.93
N VAL A 50 1.49 12.06 9.64
CA VAL A 50 1.63 13.18 10.61
C VAL A 50 0.26 13.64 11.10
N LEU A 51 -0.69 13.77 10.18
CA LEU A 51 -2.04 14.22 10.47
C LEU A 51 -2.83 13.18 11.29
N GLY A 52 -2.61 11.88 11.05
CA GLY A 52 -3.15 10.79 11.88
C GLY A 52 -2.58 10.76 13.30
N PHE A 53 -1.28 11.00 13.45
CA PHE A 53 -0.66 11.16 14.78
C PHE A 53 -1.19 12.39 15.51
N ALA A 54 -1.32 13.53 14.81
CA ALA A 54 -1.91 14.74 15.36
C ALA A 54 -3.36 14.53 15.82
N ALA A 55 -4.18 13.85 15.00
CA ALA A 55 -5.57 13.52 15.34
C ALA A 55 -5.67 12.62 16.57
N THR A 56 -4.77 11.63 16.68
CA THR A 56 -4.70 10.73 17.84
C THR A 56 -4.26 11.49 19.09
N GLY A 57 -3.25 12.35 18.98
CA GLY A 57 -2.81 13.23 20.06
C GLY A 57 -3.93 14.18 20.53
N PHE A 58 -4.67 14.76 19.59
CA PHE A 58 -5.83 15.58 19.88
C PHE A 58 -6.92 14.79 20.60
N ALA A 59 -7.22 13.55 20.16
CA ALA A 59 -8.21 12.70 20.82
C ALA A 59 -7.83 12.39 22.27
N LEU A 60 -6.54 12.09 22.54
CA LEU A 60 -6.04 11.87 23.90
C LEU A 60 -6.12 13.14 24.76
N TRP A 61 -5.76 14.29 24.19
CA TRP A 61 -5.83 15.58 24.88
C TRP A 61 -7.28 15.99 25.19
N ALA A 62 -8.20 15.80 24.25
CA ALA A 62 -9.63 16.03 24.45
C ALA A 62 -10.19 15.09 25.52
N GLY A 63 -9.80 13.81 25.50
CA GLY A 63 -10.14 12.85 26.55
C GLY A 63 -9.62 13.26 27.93
N TRP A 64 -8.39 13.78 28.02
CA TRP A 64 -7.85 14.30 29.28
C TRP A 64 -8.66 15.48 29.83
N ASN A 65 -9.01 16.45 28.97
CA ASN A 65 -9.80 17.62 29.35
C ASN A 65 -11.25 17.28 29.72
N PHE A 66 -11.80 16.22 29.13
CA PHE A 66 -13.12 15.69 29.48
C PHE A 66 -13.20 15.31 30.97
N PHE A 67 -12.18 14.63 31.49
CA PHE A 67 -12.14 14.22 32.91
C PHE A 67 -11.75 15.33 33.88
N HIS A 68 -11.08 16.40 33.42
CA HIS A 68 -10.63 17.50 34.27
C HIS A 68 -11.62 18.68 34.37
N THR A 69 -12.66 18.68 33.54
CA THR A 69 -13.63 19.77 33.48
C THR A 69 -14.85 19.45 34.33
N SER A 70 -15.24 20.35 35.23
CA SER A 70 -16.44 20.25 36.07
C SER A 70 -17.68 20.96 35.51
N ASP A 71 -17.53 21.72 34.41
CA ASP A 71 -18.65 22.33 33.67
C ASP A 71 -19.27 21.33 32.67
N PRO A 72 -20.56 20.96 32.81
CA PRO A 72 -21.24 20.01 31.92
C PRO A 72 -21.20 20.40 30.44
N ARG A 73 -21.24 21.71 30.14
CA ARG A 73 -21.22 22.21 28.75
C ARG A 73 -19.86 21.95 28.11
N MET A 74 -18.79 22.26 28.83
CA MET A 74 -17.42 22.02 28.36
C MET A 74 -17.08 20.53 28.32
N MET A 75 -17.60 19.73 29.27
CA MET A 75 -17.46 18.27 29.25
C MET A 75 -18.07 17.68 27.96
N THR A 76 -19.24 18.15 27.54
CA THR A 76 -19.88 17.68 26.29
C THR A 76 -19.05 18.05 25.05
N LEU A 77 -18.51 19.28 24.99
CA LEU A 77 -17.64 19.71 23.89
C LEU A 77 -16.37 18.86 23.78
N TRP A 78 -15.69 18.59 24.90
CA TRP A 78 -14.52 17.72 24.92
C TRP A 78 -14.84 16.27 24.54
N GLY A 79 -16.00 15.75 24.96
CA GLY A 79 -16.46 14.41 24.60
C GLY A 79 -16.74 14.27 23.10
N VAL A 80 -17.42 15.24 22.50
CA VAL A 80 -17.64 15.28 21.04
C VAL A 80 -16.31 15.46 20.30
N GLY A 81 -15.43 16.35 20.78
CA GLY A 81 -14.11 16.55 20.21
C GLY A 81 -13.25 15.29 20.22
N MET A 82 -13.26 14.54 21.32
CA MET A 82 -12.62 13.23 21.42
C MET A 82 -13.23 12.24 20.41
N GLY A 83 -14.55 12.15 20.33
CA GLY A 83 -15.25 11.26 19.38
C GLY A 83 -14.89 11.55 17.93
N VAL A 84 -14.88 12.83 17.55
CA VAL A 84 -14.46 13.27 16.20
C VAL A 84 -12.98 12.95 15.96
N GLY A 85 -12.10 13.18 16.94
CA GLY A 85 -10.68 12.86 16.83
C GLY A 85 -10.43 11.37 16.61
N VAL A 86 -11.12 10.50 17.36
CA VAL A 86 -11.05 9.04 17.20
C VAL A 86 -11.58 8.62 15.83
N PHE A 87 -12.77 9.09 15.45
CA PHE A 87 -13.39 8.77 14.16
C PHE A 87 -12.50 9.17 12.99
N PHE A 88 -11.98 10.40 13.02
CA PHE A 88 -11.08 10.93 12.00
C PHE A 88 -9.76 10.14 11.92
N SER A 89 -9.17 9.77 13.06
CA SER A 89 -7.99 8.89 13.08
C SER A 89 -8.27 7.52 12.47
N GLY A 90 -9.47 6.97 12.69
CA GLY A 90 -9.93 5.71 12.11
C GLY A 90 -10.09 5.79 10.59
N MET A 91 -10.73 6.86 10.09
CA MET A 91 -10.85 7.12 8.66
C MET A 91 -9.49 7.24 7.97
N LEU A 92 -8.53 7.94 8.59
CA LEU A 92 -7.17 8.06 8.03
C LEU A 92 -6.46 6.72 7.93
N LYS A 93 -6.62 5.85 8.94
CA LYS A 93 -6.09 4.48 8.88
C LYS A 93 -6.72 3.69 7.75
N LEU A 94 -8.06 3.73 7.62
CA LEU A 94 -8.75 3.04 6.53
C LEU A 94 -8.26 3.53 5.16
N TRP A 95 -8.15 4.85 4.97
CA TRP A 95 -7.61 5.43 3.75
C TRP A 95 -6.19 4.93 3.44
N PHE A 96 -5.33 4.85 4.46
CA PHE A 96 -3.97 4.32 4.30
C PHE A 96 -3.96 2.85 3.86
N TRP A 97 -4.86 2.04 4.41
CA TRP A 97 -5.05 0.64 4.00
C TRP A 97 -5.55 0.52 2.55
N LEU A 98 -6.48 1.37 2.13
CA LEU A 98 -6.94 1.41 0.74
C LEU A 98 -5.80 1.82 -0.21
N GLU A 99 -4.99 2.80 0.17
CA GLU A 99 -3.84 3.24 -0.63
C GLU A 99 -2.80 2.13 -0.78
N MET A 100 -2.54 1.36 0.29
CA MET A 100 -1.70 0.15 0.23
C MET A 100 -2.25 -0.88 -0.75
N HIS A 101 -3.54 -1.21 -0.63
CA HIS A 101 -4.18 -2.20 -1.49
C HIS A 101 -4.15 -1.76 -2.97
N LYS A 102 -4.43 -0.48 -3.24
CA LYS A 102 -4.31 0.09 -4.59
C LYS A 102 -2.89 -0.10 -5.15
N ASN A 103 -1.87 0.17 -4.34
CA ASN A 103 -0.48 0.02 -4.77
C ASN A 103 -0.09 -1.45 -5.01
N MET A 104 -0.58 -2.39 -4.20
CA MET A 104 -0.40 -3.83 -4.43
C MET A 104 -0.99 -4.25 -5.77
N VAL A 105 -2.26 -3.89 -6.03
CA VAL A 105 -2.95 -4.23 -7.28
C VAL A 105 -2.22 -3.67 -8.50
N ILE A 106 -1.75 -2.41 -8.43
CA ILE A 106 -0.99 -1.80 -9.55
C ILE A 106 0.31 -2.57 -9.83
N ARG A 107 0.99 -3.09 -8.80
CA ARG A 107 2.20 -3.90 -8.99
C ARG A 107 1.89 -5.23 -9.66
N GLU A 108 0.80 -5.87 -9.26
CA GLU A 108 0.36 -7.12 -9.88
C GLU A 108 -0.04 -6.94 -11.34
N ILE A 109 -0.76 -5.86 -11.68
CA ILE A 109 -1.10 -5.52 -13.08
C ILE A 109 0.17 -5.36 -13.92
N LYS A 110 1.13 -4.55 -13.46
CA LYS A 110 2.41 -4.38 -14.18
C LYS A 110 3.17 -5.69 -14.35
N ARG A 111 3.08 -6.60 -13.37
CA ARG A 111 3.68 -7.93 -13.46
C ARG A 111 3.04 -8.76 -14.56
N VAL A 112 1.71 -8.73 -14.67
CA VAL A 112 0.96 -9.38 -15.76
C VAL A 112 1.30 -8.75 -17.11
N GLU A 113 1.38 -7.42 -17.21
CA GLU A 113 1.79 -6.72 -18.43
C GLU A 113 3.18 -7.17 -18.91
N LEU A 114 4.15 -7.31 -18.00
CA LEU A 114 5.50 -7.79 -18.31
C LEU A 114 5.49 -9.25 -18.79
N GLN A 115 4.71 -10.12 -18.16
CA GLN A 115 4.56 -11.52 -18.59
C GLN A 115 3.92 -11.61 -19.98
N LEU A 116 2.91 -10.78 -20.25
CA LEU A 116 2.25 -10.73 -21.55
C LEU A 116 3.22 -10.21 -22.64
N ALA A 117 4.03 -9.20 -22.33
CA ALA A 117 5.06 -8.69 -23.24
C ALA A 117 6.11 -9.77 -23.58
N ALA A 118 6.59 -10.51 -22.57
CA ALA A 118 7.53 -11.61 -22.76
C ALA A 118 6.94 -12.76 -23.59
N LEU A 119 5.65 -13.08 -23.37
CA LEU A 119 4.95 -14.08 -24.19
C LEU A 119 4.78 -13.62 -25.64
N SER A 120 4.41 -12.36 -25.85
CA SER A 120 4.25 -11.77 -27.18
C SER A 120 5.57 -11.78 -27.96
N SER A 121 6.70 -11.44 -27.33
CA SER A 121 8.01 -11.53 -27.98
C SER A 121 8.38 -12.97 -28.35
N ALA A 122 8.13 -13.93 -27.46
CA ALA A 122 8.42 -15.34 -27.73
C ALA A 122 7.58 -15.91 -28.88
N LEU A 123 6.32 -15.48 -29.03
CA LEU A 123 5.46 -15.89 -30.14
C LEU A 123 5.89 -15.27 -31.48
N ARG A 124 6.34 -14.01 -31.46
CA ARG A 124 6.89 -13.33 -32.65
C ARG A 124 8.14 -14.03 -33.17
N ASP A 125 9.04 -14.44 -32.27
CA ASP A 125 10.27 -15.15 -32.64
C ASP A 125 10.00 -16.56 -33.21
N LYS A 126 8.87 -17.18 -32.85
CA LYS A 126 8.44 -18.47 -33.40
C LYS A 126 7.66 -18.37 -34.72
N GLY A 127 7.48 -17.16 -35.27
CA GLY A 127 6.76 -16.96 -36.54
C GLY A 127 5.28 -17.34 -36.49
N ALA A 128 4.69 -17.40 -35.30
CA ALA A 128 3.26 -17.68 -35.12
C ALA A 128 2.38 -16.45 -35.38
N ILE A 129 2.99 -15.25 -35.45
CA ILE A 129 2.40 -13.96 -35.86
C ILE A 129 3.51 -13.14 -36.54
#